data_AF-A0A9X1FT09-F1
#
_entry.id   AF-A0A9X1FT09-F1
#
_cell.length_a   1.000
_cell.length_b   1.000
_cell.length_c   1.000
_cell.angle_alpha   90.00
_cell.angle_beta   90.00
_cell.angle_gamma   90.00
#
_symmetry.space_group_name_H-M   'P 1'
#
loop_
_entity.id
_entity.type
_entity.pdbx_description
1 polymer ?
#
loop_
_entity_poly.entity_id
_entity_poly.type
_entity_poly.pdbx_seq_one_letter_code
_entity_poly.pdbx_strand_id
1 'polypeptide(L)'
;MNYLPSVIIAGVAVAAAWISFGIGFENVNLTALGVTDIGQKFLTIIFVALFIERAVEVVVSANHGSQEADLTDEVTAARIVKENAAKAVLAARSSGAGEKEAEAAFVSAVELHQQRVSEAVKELKPLKEKKAFTATLASVVISAFAAVIGFRILGQFVVGEFSSAIKNETQQVWFSALDILITTLVLAGGADGIHNTIGQYLKRQGELTNGS
;
A
#
# COMPACT_ATOMS: atom_id res chain seq x y z
N MET A 1 4.03 14.96 8.29
CA MET A 1 2.66 14.79 7.75
C MET A 1 2.74 14.96 6.25
N ASN A 2 2.75 13.85 5.51
CA ASN A 2 2.83 13.87 4.05
C ASN A 2 1.41 14.00 3.48
N TYR A 3 0.93 15.24 3.32
CA TYR A 3 -0.36 15.55 2.68
C TYR A 3 -0.31 15.46 1.15
N LEU A 4 0.88 15.22 0.59
CA LEU A 4 1.10 15.16 -0.85
C LEU A 4 0.20 14.12 -1.57
N PRO A 5 0.04 12.88 -1.07
CA PRO A 5 -0.80 11.88 -1.73
C PRO A 5 -2.27 12.28 -1.73
N SER A 6 -2.77 12.80 -0.61
CA SER A 6 -4.18 13.19 -0.44
C SER A 6 -4.54 14.42 -1.26
N VAL A 7 -3.63 15.39 -1.43
CA VAL A 7 -3.85 16.57 -2.28
C VAL A 7 -3.84 16.19 -3.76
N ILE A 8 -2.97 15.27 -4.19
CA ILE A 8 -2.94 14.78 -5.57
C ILE A 8 -4.24 14.01 -5.88
N ILE A 9 -4.68 13.13 -4.98
CA ILE A 9 -5.93 12.37 -5.14
C ILE A 9 -7.14 13.31 -5.18
N ALA A 10 -7.20 14.31 -4.29
CA ALA A 10 -8.29 15.28 -4.27
C ALA A 10 -8.28 16.18 -5.53
N GLY A 11 -7.12 16.63 -5.98
CA GLY A 11 -6.97 17.43 -7.19
C GLY A 11 -7.40 16.67 -8.44
N VAL A 12 -7.03 15.39 -8.53
CA VAL A 12 -7.47 14.49 -9.60
C VAL A 12 -8.99 14.26 -9.55
N ALA A 13 -9.55 14.00 -8.38
CA ALA A 13 -11.00 13.76 -8.24
C ALA A 13 -11.82 15.00 -8.64
N VAL A 14 -11.37 16.20 -8.24
CA VAL A 14 -12.01 17.46 -8.62
C VAL A 14 -11.87 17.73 -10.11
N ALA A 15 -10.69 17.51 -10.69
CA ALA A 15 -10.49 17.65 -12.13
C ALA A 15 -11.37 16.67 -12.92
N ALA A 16 -11.46 15.40 -12.49
CA ALA A 16 -12.29 14.39 -13.11
C ALA A 16 -13.80 14.74 -13.02
N ALA A 17 -14.27 15.23 -11.86
CA ALA A 17 -15.65 15.65 -11.66
C ALA A 17 -16.00 16.89 -12.50
N TRP A 18 -15.12 17.89 -12.53
CA TRP A 18 -15.30 19.11 -13.32
C TRP A 18 -15.36 18.81 -14.83
N ILE A 19 -14.47 17.94 -15.31
CA ILE A 19 -14.40 17.53 -16.71
C ILE A 19 -15.62 16.69 -17.10
N SER A 20 -16.10 15.81 -16.22
CA SER A 20 -17.30 15.00 -16.47
C SER A 20 -18.56 15.87 -16.58
N PHE A 21 -18.67 16.94 -15.78
CA PHE A 21 -19.77 17.90 -15.88
C PHE A 21 -19.65 18.81 -17.13
N GLY A 22 -18.44 19.14 -17.58
CA GLY A 22 -18.22 20.04 -18.72
C GLY A 22 -18.43 19.41 -20.10
N ILE A 23 -18.36 18.08 -20.23
CA ILE A 23 -18.35 17.38 -21.54
C ILE A 23 -19.72 16.79 -21.92
N GLY A 24 -20.71 16.79 -21.01
CA GLY A 24 -22.10 16.43 -21.32
C GLY A 24 -22.34 14.92 -21.47
N PHE A 25 -21.91 14.12 -20.48
CA PHE A 25 -22.22 12.68 -20.40
C PHE A 25 -23.67 12.45 -19.91
N GLU A 26 -24.68 12.93 -20.63
CA GLU A 26 -26.07 12.92 -20.16
C GLU A 26 -26.82 11.58 -20.32
N ASN A 27 -26.19 10.54 -20.90
CA ASN A 27 -26.85 9.24 -21.13
C ASN A 27 -25.93 8.04 -20.83
N VAL A 28 -25.40 7.98 -19.60
CA VAL A 28 -24.66 6.80 -19.14
C VAL A 28 -25.63 5.80 -18.55
N ASN A 29 -26.05 4.81 -19.34
CA ASN A 29 -26.92 3.76 -18.86
C ASN A 29 -26.11 2.56 -18.34
N LEU A 30 -25.99 2.45 -17.01
CA LEU A 30 -25.26 1.35 -16.34
C LEU A 30 -26.07 0.04 -16.26
N THR A 31 -27.34 0.03 -16.68
CA THR A 31 -28.21 -1.15 -16.58
C THR A 31 -27.81 -2.31 -17.51
N ALA A 32 -26.93 -2.06 -18.48
CA ALA A 32 -26.41 -3.09 -19.39
C ALA A 32 -25.30 -3.97 -18.77
N LEU A 33 -24.81 -3.65 -17.57
CA LEU A 33 -23.77 -4.44 -16.89
C LEU A 33 -24.40 -5.58 -16.09
N GLY A 34 -24.24 -6.81 -16.58
CA GLY A 34 -24.60 -8.00 -15.82
C GLY A 34 -23.76 -8.12 -14.55
N VAL A 35 -24.36 -8.58 -13.44
CA VAL A 35 -23.66 -8.79 -12.17
C VAL A 35 -22.44 -9.69 -12.33
N THR A 36 -22.53 -10.70 -13.20
CA THR A 36 -21.42 -11.60 -13.54
C THR A 36 -20.25 -10.88 -14.22
N ASP A 37 -20.53 -9.98 -15.16
CA ASP A 37 -19.50 -9.22 -15.89
C ASP A 37 -18.76 -8.26 -14.96
N ILE A 38 -19.50 -7.64 -14.03
CA ILE A 38 -18.92 -6.81 -12.98
C ILE A 38 -17.95 -7.65 -12.15
N GLY A 39 -18.38 -8.82 -11.66
CA GLY A 39 -17.53 -9.71 -10.87
C GLY A 39 -16.22 -10.10 -11.58
N GLN A 40 -16.29 -10.46 -12.87
CA GLN A 40 -15.10 -10.83 -13.65
C GLN A 40 -14.13 -9.66 -13.86
N LYS A 41 -14.66 -8.45 -14.13
CA LYS A 41 -13.84 -7.23 -14.29
C LYS A 41 -13.15 -6.87 -12.98
N PHE A 42 -13.88 -6.92 -11.85
CA PHE A 42 -13.29 -6.70 -10.52
C PHE A 42 -12.21 -7.72 -10.18
N LEU A 43 -12.42 -9.00 -10.47
CA LEU A 43 -11.41 -10.03 -10.25
C LEU A 43 -10.13 -9.74 -11.05
N THR A 44 -10.28 -9.29 -12.30
CA THR A 44 -9.14 -8.90 -13.15
C THR A 44 -8.40 -7.70 -12.56
N ILE A 45 -9.10 -6.68 -12.08
CA ILE A 45 -8.50 -5.52 -11.42
C ILE A 45 -7.74 -5.94 -10.16
N ILE A 46 -8.33 -6.80 -9.32
CA ILE A 46 -7.70 -7.33 -8.11
C ILE A 46 -6.43 -8.12 -8.47
N PHE A 47 -6.51 -8.99 -9.47
CA PHE A 47 -5.36 -9.78 -9.92
C PHE A 47 -4.20 -8.88 -10.38
N VAL A 48 -4.49 -7.85 -11.18
CA VAL A 48 -3.49 -6.88 -11.64
C VAL A 48 -2.93 -6.08 -10.46
N ALA A 49 -3.77 -5.65 -9.52
CA ALA A 49 -3.33 -4.94 -8.32
C ALA A 49 -2.36 -5.78 -7.47
N LEU A 50 -2.66 -7.07 -7.25
CA LEU A 50 -1.78 -8.00 -6.54
C LEU A 50 -0.45 -8.22 -7.27
N PHE A 51 -0.48 -8.30 -8.61
CA PHE A 51 0.73 -8.41 -9.41
C PHE A 51 1.62 -7.16 -9.27
N ILE A 52 1.02 -5.96 -9.31
CA ILE A 52 1.72 -4.69 -9.13
C ILE A 52 2.30 -4.60 -7.73
N GLU A 53 1.54 -4.99 -6.70
CA GLU A 53 2.02 -5.06 -5.32
C GLU A 53 3.28 -5.93 -5.23
N ARG A 54 3.27 -7.13 -5.82
CA ARG A 54 4.44 -8.01 -5.83
C ARG A 54 5.62 -7.41 -6.60
N ALA A 55 5.38 -6.75 -7.73
CA ALA A 55 6.43 -6.09 -8.50
C ALA A 55 7.08 -4.94 -7.72
N VAL A 56 6.27 -4.14 -7.01
CA VAL A 56 6.74 -3.06 -6.14
C VAL A 56 7.58 -3.61 -4.99
N GLU A 57 7.15 -4.69 -4.36
CA GLU A 57 7.91 -5.36 -3.30
C GLU A 57 9.31 -5.78 -3.80
N VAL A 58 9.39 -6.39 -4.99
CA VAL A 58 10.66 -6.79 -5.59
C VAL A 58 11.57 -5.58 -5.84
N VAL A 59 11.03 -4.47 -6.37
CA VAL A 59 11.80 -3.23 -6.59
C VAL A 59 12.30 -2.62 -5.27
N VAL A 60 11.45 -2.59 -4.24
CA VAL A 60 11.81 -2.04 -2.93
C VAL A 60 12.86 -2.90 -2.25
N SER A 61 12.70 -4.22 -2.26
CA SER A 61 13.65 -5.17 -1.69
C SER A 61 15.00 -5.16 -2.41
N ALA A 62 15.00 -5.00 -3.74
CA ALA A 62 16.24 -4.87 -4.51
C ALA A 62 17.05 -3.62 -4.13
N ASN A 63 16.37 -2.51 -3.81
CA ASN A 63 17.02 -1.23 -3.51
C ASN A 63 17.39 -1.05 -2.03
N HIS A 64 16.62 -1.63 -1.11
CA HIS A 64 16.73 -1.36 0.32
C HIS A 64 16.91 -2.61 1.19
N GLY A 65 16.89 -3.81 0.60
CA GLY A 65 16.90 -5.07 1.33
C GLY A 65 18.17 -5.29 2.16
N SER A 66 19.34 -4.90 1.66
CA SER A 66 20.60 -5.05 2.41
C SER A 66 20.65 -4.18 3.66
N GLN A 67 20.26 -2.91 3.55
CA GLN A 67 20.27 -1.97 4.69
C GLN A 67 19.26 -2.36 5.78
N GLU A 68 18.09 -2.88 5.38
CA GLU A 68 17.11 -3.39 6.34
C GLU A 68 17.57 -4.68 7.01
N ALA A 69 18.24 -5.56 6.27
CA ALA A 69 18.84 -6.77 6.82
C ALA A 69 19.91 -6.43 7.86
N ASP A 70 20.84 -5.52 7.55
CA ASP A 70 21.92 -5.13 8.46
C ASP A 70 21.38 -4.59 9.81
N LEU A 71 20.38 -3.70 9.75
CA LEU A 71 19.75 -3.13 10.95
C LEU A 71 18.97 -4.19 11.75
N THR A 72 18.34 -5.14 11.06
CA THR A 72 17.59 -6.22 11.70
C THR A 72 18.53 -7.23 12.37
N ASP A 73 19.66 -7.52 11.73
CA ASP A 73 20.70 -8.41 12.24
C ASP A 73 21.34 -7.83 13.50
N GLU A 74 21.62 -6.52 13.55
CA GLU A 74 22.18 -5.87 14.74
C GLU A 74 21.24 -5.96 15.96
N VAL A 75 19.94 -5.69 15.76
CA VAL A 75 18.93 -5.83 16.81
C VAL A 75 18.78 -7.29 17.26
N THR A 76 18.83 -8.22 16.30
CA THR A 76 18.73 -9.66 16.57
C THR A 76 19.94 -10.17 17.35
N ALA A 77 21.15 -9.76 16.98
CA ALA A 77 22.36 -10.07 17.73
C ALA A 77 22.29 -9.56 19.17
N ALA A 78 21.89 -8.30 19.37
CA ALA A 78 21.72 -7.72 20.70
C ALA A 78 20.66 -8.45 21.54
N ARG A 79 19.57 -8.91 20.89
CA ARG A 79 18.53 -9.72 21.54
C ARG A 79 19.08 -11.06 22.01
N ILE A 80 19.86 -11.76 21.18
CA ILE A 80 20.49 -13.04 21.53
C ILE A 80 21.41 -12.87 22.75
N VAL A 81 22.21 -11.79 22.80
CA VAL A 81 23.07 -11.49 23.95
C VAL A 81 22.25 -11.33 25.24
N LYS A 82 21.16 -10.55 25.19
CA LYS A 82 20.25 -10.37 26.32
C LYS A 82 19.61 -11.69 26.77
N GLU A 83 19.13 -12.51 25.84
CA GLU A 83 18.52 -13.81 26.16
C GLU A 83 19.53 -14.78 26.79
N ASN A 84 20.77 -14.80 26.32
CA ASN A 84 21.83 -15.62 26.90
C ASN A 84 22.22 -15.15 28.30
N ALA A 85 22.30 -13.82 28.53
CA ALA A 85 22.54 -13.27 29.86
C ALA A 85 21.41 -13.60 30.84
N ALA A 86 20.14 -13.56 30.39
CA ALA A 86 19.00 -13.96 31.21
C ALA A 86 19.08 -15.44 31.64
N LYS A 87 19.46 -16.33 30.71
CA LYS A 87 19.67 -17.76 31.01
C LYS A 87 20.80 -17.96 32.03
N ALA A 88 21.89 -17.19 31.92
CA ALA A 88 23.00 -17.25 32.87
C ALA A 88 22.56 -16.84 34.30
N VAL A 89 21.73 -15.80 34.44
CA VAL A 89 21.15 -15.41 35.74
C VAL A 89 20.31 -16.53 36.36
N LEU A 90 19.45 -17.17 35.56
CA LEU A 90 18.62 -18.28 36.04
C LEU A 90 19.48 -19.46 36.51
N ALA A 91 20.54 -19.80 35.78
CA ALA A 91 21.48 -20.84 36.16
C ALA A 91 22.24 -20.49 37.46
N ALA A 92 22.74 -19.25 37.58
CA ALA A 92 23.43 -18.77 38.77
C ALA A 92 22.52 -18.83 40.02
N ARG A 93 21.25 -18.40 39.90
CA ARG A 93 20.26 -18.50 40.98
C ARG A 93 20.00 -19.93 41.42
N SER A 94 19.93 -20.86 40.47
CA SER A 94 19.70 -22.28 40.80
C SER A 94 20.90 -22.94 41.49
N SER A 95 22.12 -22.45 41.25
CA SER A 95 23.36 -23.02 41.80
C SER A 95 23.89 -22.29 43.04
N GLY A 96 23.43 -21.07 43.31
CA GLY A 96 23.89 -20.22 44.41
C GLY A 96 25.28 -19.59 44.21
N ALA A 97 25.97 -19.90 43.11
CA ALA A 97 27.29 -19.36 42.79
C ALA A 97 27.20 -18.27 41.72
N GLY A 98 27.92 -17.15 41.93
CA GLY A 98 28.09 -16.11 40.92
C GLY A 98 26.85 -15.26 40.61
N GLU A 99 25.81 -15.27 41.44
CA GLU A 99 24.54 -14.56 41.18
C GLU A 99 24.75 -13.05 40.90
N LYS A 100 25.57 -12.37 41.70
CA LYS A 100 25.84 -10.93 41.52
C LYS A 100 26.55 -10.62 40.20
N GLU A 101 27.45 -11.49 39.75
CA GLU A 101 28.17 -11.33 38.49
C GLU A 101 27.23 -11.57 37.30
N ALA A 102 26.39 -12.61 37.38
CA ALA A 102 25.38 -12.89 36.37
C ALA A 102 24.34 -11.75 36.27
N GLU A 103 23.91 -11.19 37.40
CA GLU A 103 22.97 -10.06 37.43
C GLU A 103 23.59 -8.79 36.84
N ALA A 104 24.85 -8.48 37.15
CA ALA A 104 25.57 -7.37 36.54
C ALA A 104 25.73 -7.55 35.01
N ALA A 105 26.07 -8.76 34.56
CA ALA A 105 26.15 -9.08 33.12
C ALA A 105 24.79 -8.94 32.43
N PHE A 106 23.69 -9.31 33.10
CA PHE A 106 22.35 -9.13 32.56
C PHE A 106 21.95 -7.65 32.46
N VAL A 107 22.22 -6.83 33.48
CA VAL A 107 21.96 -5.38 33.42
C VAL A 107 22.71 -4.75 32.24
N SER A 108 24.00 -5.05 32.10
CA SER A 108 24.80 -4.57 30.96
C SER A 108 24.24 -5.05 29.60
N ALA A 109 23.80 -6.29 29.50
CA ALA A 109 23.19 -6.82 28.27
C ALA A 109 21.84 -6.16 27.95
N VAL A 110 21.05 -5.81 28.97
CA VAL A 110 19.79 -5.06 28.79
C VAL A 110 20.06 -3.65 28.33
N GLU A 111 21.02 -2.95 28.94
CA GLU A 111 21.43 -1.59 28.53
C GLU A 111 21.94 -1.58 27.09
N LEU A 112 22.82 -2.52 26.73
CA LEU A 112 23.32 -2.68 25.37
C LEU A 112 22.16 -2.94 24.38
N HIS A 113 21.25 -3.85 24.71
CA HIS A 113 20.09 -4.12 23.86
C HIS A 113 19.21 -2.88 23.68
N GLN A 114 18.95 -2.14 24.75
CA GLN A 114 18.13 -0.94 24.70
C GLN A 114 18.80 0.18 23.88
N GLN A 115 20.12 0.34 24.00
CA GLN A 115 20.89 1.27 23.19
C GLN A 115 20.81 0.89 21.70
N ARG A 116 21.08 -0.37 21.35
CA ARG A 116 21.05 -0.87 19.97
C ARG A 116 19.65 -0.76 19.34
N VAL A 117 18.60 -1.09 20.09
CA VAL A 117 17.22 -0.88 19.62
C VAL A 117 16.93 0.60 19.41
N SER A 118 17.40 1.49 20.30
CA SER A 118 17.20 2.94 20.14
C SER A 118 17.91 3.49 18.90
N GLU A 119 19.16 3.07 18.67
CA GLU A 119 19.96 3.42 17.49
C GLU A 119 19.30 2.90 16.21
N ALA A 120 18.97 1.60 16.16
CA ALA A 120 18.30 0.99 15.02
C ALA A 120 16.95 1.66 14.72
N VAL A 121 16.15 2.03 15.73
CA VAL A 121 14.89 2.75 15.51
C VAL A 121 15.13 4.14 14.90
N LYS A 122 16.18 4.86 15.33
CA LYS A 122 16.54 6.16 14.76
C LYS A 122 16.95 6.03 13.29
N GLU A 123 17.67 4.97 12.93
CA GLU A 123 18.13 4.72 11.56
C GLU A 123 17.05 4.11 10.65
N LEU A 124 16.15 3.30 11.22
CA LEU A 124 15.01 2.72 10.50
C LEU A 124 14.01 3.78 10.06
N LYS A 125 13.88 4.90 10.80
CA LYS A 125 12.92 5.95 10.44
C LYS A 125 13.18 6.57 9.05
N PRO A 126 14.36 7.13 8.74
CA PRO A 126 14.65 7.66 7.41
C PRO A 126 14.66 6.56 6.34
N LEU A 127 15.04 5.32 6.68
CA LEU A 127 14.95 4.20 5.75
C LEU A 127 13.51 3.87 5.38
N LYS A 128 12.59 3.82 6.35
CA LYS A 128 11.15 3.63 6.11
C LYS A 128 10.56 4.72 5.25
N GLU A 129 10.95 5.98 5.46
CA GLU A 129 10.51 7.10 4.63
C GLU A 129 10.98 6.94 3.17
N LYS A 130 12.25 6.57 2.96
CA LYS A 130 12.80 6.28 1.63
C LYS A 130 12.09 5.09 0.97
N LYS A 131 11.90 3.99 1.70
CA LYS A 131 11.18 2.80 1.20
C LYS A 131 9.75 3.16 0.79
N ALA A 132 9.02 3.91 1.62
CA ALA A 132 7.66 4.35 1.32
C ALA A 132 7.61 5.23 0.06
N PHE A 133 8.57 6.14 -0.10
CA PHE A 133 8.69 6.95 -1.30
C PHE A 133 8.99 6.11 -2.55
N THR A 134 9.99 5.21 -2.48
CA THR A 134 10.32 4.30 -3.58
C THR A 134 9.15 3.40 -3.95
N ALA A 135 8.44 2.84 -2.97
CA ALA A 135 7.27 2.01 -3.18
C ALA A 135 6.16 2.76 -3.89
N THR A 136 5.86 3.99 -3.45
CA THR A 136 4.85 4.86 -4.05
C THR A 136 5.22 5.23 -5.48
N LEU A 137 6.48 5.59 -5.73
CA LEU A 137 6.94 5.96 -7.06
C LEU A 137 6.88 4.74 -8.00
N ALA A 138 7.36 3.58 -7.55
CA ALA A 138 7.32 2.35 -8.31
C ALA A 138 5.87 1.93 -8.63
N SER A 139 4.97 1.98 -7.65
CA SER A 139 3.56 1.60 -7.86
C SER A 139 2.88 2.50 -8.88
N VAL A 140 3.09 3.81 -8.80
CA VAL A 140 2.55 4.78 -9.77
C VAL A 140 3.10 4.52 -11.17
N VAL A 141 4.42 4.35 -11.31
CA VAL A 141 5.05 4.12 -12.61
C VAL A 141 4.57 2.82 -13.25
N ILE A 142 4.58 1.71 -12.51
CA ILE A 142 4.13 0.40 -13.02
C ILE A 142 2.64 0.44 -13.38
N SER A 143 1.82 1.06 -12.53
CA SER A 143 0.38 1.22 -12.79
C SER A 143 0.09 2.08 -14.01
N ALA A 144 0.85 3.17 -14.22
CA ALA A 144 0.74 4.01 -15.39
C ALA A 144 1.12 3.24 -16.66
N PHE A 145 2.18 2.44 -16.62
CA PHE A 145 2.54 1.56 -17.74
C PHE A 145 1.43 0.55 -18.05
N ALA A 146 0.85 -0.11 -17.03
CA ALA A 146 -0.28 -1.02 -17.22
C ALA A 146 -1.48 -0.30 -17.88
N ALA A 147 -1.79 0.91 -17.42
CA ALA A 147 -2.86 1.73 -17.94
C ALA A 147 -2.66 2.13 -19.41
N VAL A 148 -1.44 2.49 -19.79
CA VAL A 148 -1.06 2.84 -21.17
C VAL A 148 -1.11 1.62 -22.09
N ILE A 149 -0.65 0.46 -21.63
CA ILE A 149 -0.64 -0.80 -22.40
C ILE A 149 -2.06 -1.31 -22.70
N GLY A 150 -3.06 -0.90 -21.92
CA GLY A 150 -4.46 -1.18 -22.20
C GLY A 150 -5.27 -1.72 -21.03
N PHE A 151 -4.68 -1.86 -19.84
CA PHE A 151 -5.46 -2.12 -18.63
C PHE A 151 -6.19 -0.85 -18.22
N ARG A 152 -7.42 -0.71 -18.69
CA ARG A 152 -8.24 0.49 -18.51
C ARG A 152 -9.50 0.16 -17.74
N ILE A 153 -9.65 0.69 -16.52
CA ILE A 153 -10.77 0.35 -15.64
C ILE A 153 -12.08 0.89 -16.21
N LEU A 154 -12.15 2.19 -16.54
CA LEU A 154 -13.40 2.76 -17.03
C LEU A 154 -13.75 2.22 -18.41
N GLY A 155 -12.78 2.07 -19.30
CA GLY A 155 -12.94 1.46 -20.61
C GLY A 155 -13.57 0.07 -20.55
N GLN A 156 -13.30 -0.72 -19.50
CA GLN A 156 -13.93 -2.03 -19.31
C GLN A 156 -15.42 -1.95 -18.96
N PHE A 157 -15.88 -0.86 -18.33
CA PHE A 157 -17.29 -0.63 -18.01
C PHE A 157 -18.03 0.18 -19.08
N VAL A 158 -17.26 0.81 -19.98
CA VAL A 158 -17.71 1.68 -21.06
C VAL A 158 -17.83 0.89 -22.37
N VAL A 159 -18.51 -0.26 -22.34
CA VAL A 159 -18.78 -1.07 -23.54
C VAL A 159 -20.24 -0.85 -23.97
N GLY A 160 -20.51 -0.85 -25.28
CA GLY A 160 -21.86 -0.69 -25.82
C GLY A 160 -22.28 0.77 -26.04
N GLU A 161 -23.44 1.18 -25.54
CA GLU A 161 -24.08 2.48 -25.83
C GLU A 161 -23.21 3.70 -25.48
N PHE A 162 -22.31 3.58 -24.50
CA PHE A 162 -21.38 4.66 -24.15
C PHE A 162 -20.34 4.91 -25.26
N SER A 163 -19.87 3.85 -25.93
CA SER A 163 -18.95 4.01 -27.06
C SER A 163 -19.60 4.77 -28.22
N SER A 164 -20.92 4.66 -28.39
CA SER A 164 -21.68 5.45 -29.36
C SER A 164 -22.01 6.87 -28.88
N ALA A 165 -21.89 7.15 -27.58
CA ALA A 165 -22.08 8.49 -27.01
C ALA A 165 -20.84 9.38 -27.20
N ILE A 166 -19.64 8.80 -27.35
CA ILE A 166 -18.42 9.53 -27.71
C ILE A 166 -18.47 9.84 -29.21
N LYS A 167 -18.85 11.07 -29.56
CA LYS A 167 -19.04 11.48 -30.96
C LYS A 167 -17.83 12.18 -31.57
N ASN A 168 -16.88 12.63 -30.75
CA ASN A 168 -15.74 13.44 -31.16
C ASN A 168 -14.41 12.81 -30.73
N GLU A 169 -13.40 12.85 -31.61
CA GLU A 169 -12.02 12.41 -31.31
C GLU A 169 -11.46 13.08 -30.06
N THR A 170 -11.74 14.38 -29.85
CA THR A 170 -11.31 15.11 -28.65
C THR A 170 -11.91 14.49 -27.37
N GLN A 171 -13.17 14.08 -27.39
CA GLN A 171 -13.81 13.41 -26.25
C GLN A 171 -13.17 12.03 -26.00
N GLN A 172 -12.80 11.31 -27.05
CA GLN A 172 -12.15 10.01 -26.95
C GLN A 172 -10.73 10.12 -26.34
N VAL A 173 -9.96 11.14 -26.74
CA VAL A 173 -8.63 11.42 -26.18
C VAL A 173 -8.74 11.77 -24.71
N TRP A 174 -9.66 12.67 -24.34
CA TRP A 174 -9.88 13.05 -22.95
C TRP A 174 -10.38 11.90 -22.08
N PHE A 175 -11.33 11.11 -22.59
CA PHE A 175 -11.81 9.92 -21.89
C PHE A 175 -10.65 8.94 -21.65
N SER A 176 -9.83 8.69 -22.67
CA SER A 176 -8.65 7.82 -22.54
C SER A 176 -7.64 8.35 -21.52
N ALA A 177 -7.37 9.66 -21.50
CA ALA A 177 -6.47 10.28 -20.54
C ALA A 177 -6.99 10.16 -19.10
N LEU A 178 -8.29 10.42 -18.90
CA LEU A 178 -8.94 10.30 -17.60
C LEU A 178 -8.97 8.85 -17.10
N ASP A 179 -9.27 7.91 -17.98
CA ASP A 179 -9.27 6.48 -17.68
C ASP A 179 -7.87 5.97 -17.31
N ILE A 180 -6.83 6.39 -18.04
CA ILE A 180 -5.45 6.06 -17.71
C ILE A 180 -5.08 6.58 -16.31
N LEU A 181 -5.46 7.83 -16.02
CA LEU A 181 -5.16 8.48 -14.76
C LEU A 181 -5.91 7.82 -13.58
N ILE A 182 -7.20 7.55 -13.72
CA ILE A 182 -7.99 6.83 -12.71
C ILE A 182 -7.47 5.41 -12.51
N THR A 183 -7.18 4.69 -13.60
CA THR A 183 -6.63 3.34 -13.52
C THR A 183 -5.29 3.32 -12.81
N THR A 184 -4.41 4.29 -13.12
CA THR A 184 -3.13 4.45 -12.44
C THR A 184 -3.32 4.63 -10.93
N LEU A 185 -4.24 5.49 -10.51
CA LEU A 185 -4.49 5.74 -9.09
C LEU A 185 -5.07 4.52 -8.37
N VAL A 186 -6.06 3.86 -8.98
CA VAL A 186 -6.69 2.66 -8.39
C VAL A 186 -5.68 1.54 -8.25
N LEU A 187 -4.87 1.29 -9.27
CA LEU A 187 -3.85 0.24 -9.24
C LEU A 187 -2.67 0.59 -8.33
N ALA A 188 -2.22 1.85 -8.31
CA ALA A 188 -1.11 2.29 -7.46
C ALA A 188 -1.48 2.30 -5.97
N GLY A 189 -2.77 2.45 -5.65
CA GLY A 189 -3.31 2.26 -4.30
C GLY A 189 -3.30 0.80 -3.82
N GLY A 190 -3.08 -0.16 -4.72
CA GLY A 190 -2.96 -1.58 -4.41
C GLY A 190 -4.23 -2.23 -3.86
N ALA A 191 -4.08 -3.48 -3.39
CA ALA A 191 -5.18 -4.22 -2.77
C ALA A 191 -5.66 -3.56 -1.47
N ASP A 192 -4.78 -2.91 -0.71
CA ASP A 192 -5.12 -2.16 0.51
C ASP A 192 -6.08 -1.00 0.23
N GLY A 193 -5.89 -0.27 -0.88
CA GLY A 193 -6.80 0.77 -1.31
C GLY A 193 -8.22 0.22 -1.54
N ILE A 194 -8.33 -0.89 -2.29
CA ILE A 194 -9.60 -1.56 -2.56
C ILE A 194 -10.23 -2.11 -1.27
N HIS A 195 -9.42 -2.76 -0.42
CA HIS A 195 -9.87 -3.36 0.83
C HIS A 195 -10.43 -2.31 1.80
N ASN A 196 -9.74 -1.17 1.93
CA ASN A 196 -10.20 -0.06 2.77
C ASN A 196 -11.51 0.54 2.26
N THR A 197 -11.66 0.72 0.94
CA THR A 197 -12.92 1.22 0.35
C THR A 197 -14.08 0.24 0.56
N ILE A 198 -13.86 -1.06 0.36
CA ILE A 198 -14.87 -2.09 0.60
C ILE A 198 -15.24 -2.14 2.09
N GLY A 199 -14.24 -2.11 2.99
CA GLY A 199 -14.46 -2.12 4.43
C GLY A 199 -15.30 -0.93 4.91
N GLN A 200 -15.03 0.27 4.40
CA GLN A 200 -15.82 1.47 4.70
C GLN A 200 -17.26 1.39 4.17
N TYR A 201 -17.44 0.83 2.96
CA TYR A 201 -18.77 0.61 2.39
C TYR A 201 -19.60 -0.38 3.22
N LEU A 202 -19.02 -1.54 3.56
CA LEU A 202 -19.68 -2.55 4.39
C LEU A 202 -20.03 -2.03 5.79
N LYS A 203 -19.13 -1.25 6.38
CA LYS A 203 -19.38 -0.59 7.67
C LYS A 203 -20.60 0.35 7.60
N ARG A 204 -20.67 1.21 6.58
CA ARG A 204 -21.83 2.11 6.39
C ARG A 204 -23.14 1.35 6.13
N GLN A 205 -23.10 0.27 5.38
CA GLN A 205 -24.27 -0.59 5.17
C GLN A 205 -24.77 -1.18 6.50
N GLY A 206 -23.87 -1.68 7.36
CA GLY A 206 -24.22 -2.20 8.68
C GLY A 206 -24.78 -1.14 9.64
N GLU A 207 -24.31 0.11 9.56
CA GLU A 207 -24.85 1.24 10.32
C GLU A 207 -26.28 1.61 9.88
N LEU A 208 -26.59 1.51 8.57
CA LEU A 208 -27.92 1.77 8.04
C LEU A 208 -28.96 0.70 8.40
N THR A 209 -28.52 -0.56 8.59
CA THR A 209 -29.42 -1.67 8.96
C THR A 209 -29.65 -1.82 10.47
N ASN A 210 -28.73 -1.34 11.30
CA ASN A 210 -28.85 -1.41 12.78
C ASN A 210 -29.42 -0.12 13.40
N GLY A 211 -29.57 0.95 12.60
CA GLY A 211 -30.11 2.25 13.02
C GLY A 211 -31.62 2.44 12.75
N SER A 212 -32.31 1.39 12.28
CA SER A 212 -33.76 1.34 12.04
C SER A 212 -34.44 0.35 12.99
#